data_AF-E3MIE8-F1
#
_entry.id   AF-E3MIE8-F1
#
_cell.length_a   1.000
_cell.length_b   1.000
_cell.length_c   1.000
_cell.angle_alpha   90.00
_cell.angle_beta   90.00
_cell.angle_gamma   90.00
#
_symmetry.space_group_name_H-M   'P 1'
#
loop_
_entity.id
_entity.type
_entity.pdbx_description
1 polymer ?
#
loop_
_entity_poly.entity_id
_entity_poly.type
_entity_poly.pdbx_seq_one_letter_code
_entity_poly.pdbx_strand_id
1 'polypeptide(L)'
;MLDNSEFSFVLSFPQMISQLSFLMTVCQEKTTGLQTEFGWDATSGELAHQFQHKNLIEITQKFMKMWKKEINEASKPGKINSARRVLCYPTCAVSFHLKTLECLRRYYIEMALFEGAIEHRNWINKHLENSFYIQGNFENRVVVNVWEEETINMDATMKPEDKLNKASEIEKKTPILVWISHMNIALDPAVFDVKFLYLLNEKPYFRITATPTISVREIESEMPWDMIIVPCVSDSLCFVLIYNFSRNLSTFEGLRIHINEHRPSAPCVVRKCSRKLNKTRGETDQRGLVEKTKKHIYIPHWDETNFLPNRFAELLQKVVDMEETFTEGGFGDLAHGRAVPSPGENANKISHLQNFSTFGFVNSPSTRKVPEESNDESEIEKVPFPFCAILWDTNRHVPVYMGKITGKCVTQVGPVLKKSWWERLSGYFKPTE
;
A
#
# COMPACT_ATOMS: atom_id res chain seq x y z
N MET A 1 -11.78 -4.05 2.65
CA MET A 1 -10.43 -3.44 2.86
C MET A 1 -10.40 -1.93 2.60
N LEU A 2 -11.19 -1.38 1.67
CA LEU A 2 -11.18 0.06 1.33
C LEU A 2 -12.12 0.92 2.21
N ASP A 3 -12.93 0.28 3.06
CA ASP A 3 -14.19 0.86 3.54
C ASP A 3 -14.08 2.07 4.46
N ASN A 4 -13.02 2.25 5.26
CA ASN A 4 -13.04 3.24 6.34
C ASN A 4 -11.79 4.14 6.45
N SER A 5 -10.85 4.07 5.50
CA SER A 5 -9.72 5.01 5.54
C SER A 5 -10.18 6.39 5.07
N GLU A 6 -9.99 7.41 5.91
CA GLU A 6 -10.11 8.82 5.53
C GLU A 6 -8.94 9.29 4.66
N PHE A 7 -7.82 8.57 4.74
CA PHE A 7 -6.57 8.92 4.08
C PHE A 7 -6.28 8.00 2.90
N SER A 8 -5.41 8.48 2.02
CA SER A 8 -4.98 7.70 0.87
C SER A 8 -4.04 6.58 1.32
N PHE A 9 -4.19 5.40 0.76
CA PHE A 9 -3.30 4.27 0.98
C PHE A 9 -3.31 3.34 -0.22
N VAL A 10 -2.25 2.56 -0.37
CA VAL A 10 -2.02 1.64 -1.48
C VAL A 10 -1.45 0.36 -0.91
N LEU A 11 -1.75 -0.77 -1.54
CA LEU A 11 -1.19 -2.06 -1.21
C LEU A 11 -0.71 -2.77 -2.46
N SER A 12 0.42 -3.45 -2.32
CA SER A 12 0.93 -4.39 -3.31
C SER A 12 0.43 -5.79 -2.97
N PHE A 13 -0.33 -6.40 -3.88
CA PHE A 13 -0.79 -7.77 -3.71
C PHE A 13 0.37 -8.78 -3.54
N PRO A 14 1.49 -8.72 -4.30
CA PRO A 14 2.63 -9.59 -4.04
C PRO A 14 3.22 -9.41 -2.64
N GLN A 15 3.28 -8.19 -2.11
CA GLN A 15 3.75 -7.98 -0.73
C GLN A 15 2.78 -8.57 0.29
N MET A 16 1.48 -8.37 0.11
CA MET A 16 0.46 -8.91 0.99
C MET A 16 0.53 -10.44 1.05
N ILE A 17 0.63 -11.10 -0.11
CA ILE A 17 0.78 -12.56 -0.19
C ILE A 17 2.07 -13.03 0.49
N SER A 18 3.19 -12.34 0.26
CA SER A 18 4.46 -12.63 0.93
C SER A 18 4.35 -12.53 2.44
N GLN A 19 3.70 -11.48 2.93
CA GLN A 19 3.58 -11.16 4.34
C GLN A 19 2.66 -12.16 5.05
N LEU A 20 1.50 -12.48 4.46
CA LEU A 20 0.60 -13.50 4.99
C LEU A 20 1.27 -14.88 5.06
N SER A 21 1.91 -15.29 3.97
CA SER A 21 2.63 -16.57 3.89
C SER A 21 3.77 -16.66 4.91
N PHE A 22 4.49 -15.55 5.09
CA PHE A 22 5.50 -15.42 6.12
C PHE A 22 4.91 -15.56 7.53
N LEU A 23 3.83 -14.82 7.85
CA LEU A 23 3.15 -14.89 9.14
C LEU A 23 2.64 -16.30 9.45
N MET A 24 2.08 -17.01 8.46
CA MET A 24 1.67 -18.42 8.61
C MET A 24 2.84 -19.38 8.81
N THR A 25 4.03 -19.04 8.32
CA THR A 25 5.23 -19.87 8.53
C THR A 25 5.71 -19.78 9.97
N VAL A 26 5.62 -18.60 10.57
CA VAL A 26 6.12 -18.33 11.93
C VAL A 26 5.05 -18.45 13.02
N CYS A 27 3.76 -18.39 12.69
CA CYS A 27 2.62 -18.50 13.62
C CYS A 27 1.70 -19.68 13.26
N GLN A 28 2.18 -20.92 13.38
CA GLN A 28 1.43 -22.10 12.91
C GLN A 28 0.18 -22.40 13.76
N GLU A 29 0.21 -22.16 15.06
CA GLU A 29 -0.84 -22.61 16.00
C GLU A 29 -2.07 -21.69 16.05
N LYS A 30 -1.93 -20.38 15.81
CA LYS A 30 -3.04 -19.39 15.84
C LYS A 30 -3.45 -18.77 14.50
N THR A 31 -2.92 -19.25 13.38
CA THR A 31 -3.38 -18.82 12.04
C THR A 31 -4.58 -19.61 11.52
N THR A 32 -5.28 -20.37 12.37
CA THR A 32 -6.40 -21.24 12.00
C THR A 32 -7.46 -20.56 11.14
N GLY A 33 -7.79 -19.28 11.41
CA GLY A 33 -8.70 -18.50 10.56
C GLY A 33 -8.21 -18.32 9.12
N LEU A 34 -6.92 -18.05 8.93
CA LEU A 34 -6.31 -18.03 7.58
C LEU A 34 -6.25 -19.44 6.97
N GLN A 35 -5.94 -20.45 7.77
CA GLN A 35 -5.83 -21.84 7.32
C GLN A 35 -7.18 -22.34 6.77
N THR A 36 -8.28 -22.04 7.45
CA THR A 36 -9.64 -22.35 6.98
C THR A 36 -9.95 -21.63 5.66
N GLU A 37 -9.58 -20.35 5.52
CA GLU A 37 -9.77 -19.59 4.27
C GLU A 37 -8.92 -20.14 3.10
N PHE A 38 -7.75 -20.74 3.38
CA PHE A 38 -6.95 -21.47 2.40
C PHE A 38 -7.45 -22.91 2.15
N GLY A 39 -8.62 -23.27 2.67
CA GLY A 39 -9.27 -24.56 2.45
C GLY A 39 -8.65 -25.71 3.26
N TRP A 40 -7.95 -25.41 4.36
CA TRP A 40 -7.44 -26.45 5.24
C TRP A 40 -8.60 -26.95 6.10
N ASP A 41 -8.92 -28.23 5.96
CA ASP A 41 -9.94 -28.87 6.77
C ASP A 41 -9.41 -29.07 8.18
N ALA A 42 -10.08 -28.46 9.18
CA ALA A 42 -9.73 -28.55 10.60
C ALA A 42 -9.79 -29.98 11.16
N THR A 43 -10.38 -30.92 10.42
CA THR A 43 -10.41 -32.35 10.77
C THR A 43 -9.24 -33.16 10.17
N SER A 44 -8.38 -32.52 9.38
CA SER A 44 -7.21 -33.16 8.78
C SER A 44 -6.20 -33.57 9.86
N GLY A 45 -5.55 -34.73 9.68
CA GLY A 45 -4.45 -35.14 10.56
C GLY A 45 -3.23 -34.22 10.43
N GLU A 46 -2.39 -34.20 11.46
CA GLU A 46 -1.19 -33.34 11.57
C GLU A 46 -0.26 -33.43 10.33
N LEU A 47 -0.05 -34.64 9.80
CA LEU A 47 0.73 -34.87 8.58
C LEU A 47 0.16 -34.14 7.36
N ALA A 48 -1.17 -34.16 7.18
CA ALA A 48 -1.82 -33.50 6.05
C ALA A 48 -1.66 -31.97 6.13
N HIS A 49 -1.79 -31.40 7.34
CA HIS A 49 -1.51 -29.99 7.58
C HIS A 49 -0.05 -29.63 7.26
N GLN A 50 0.93 -30.46 7.66
CA GLN A 50 2.34 -30.24 7.33
C GLN A 50 2.59 -30.24 5.81
N PHE A 51 1.96 -31.15 5.07
CA PHE A 51 2.06 -31.18 3.60
C PHE A 51 1.40 -29.96 2.94
N GLN A 52 0.20 -29.57 3.38
CA GLN A 52 -0.50 -28.38 2.88
C GLN A 52 0.29 -27.09 3.14
N HIS A 53 0.85 -26.96 4.35
CA HIS A 53 1.71 -25.84 4.74
C HIS A 53 2.97 -25.75 3.88
N LYS A 54 3.68 -26.88 3.70
CA LYS A 54 4.85 -26.95 2.83
C LYS A 54 4.53 -26.56 1.39
N ASN A 55 3.43 -27.06 0.83
CA ASN A 55 2.98 -26.74 -0.52
C ASN A 55 2.68 -25.24 -0.67
N LEU A 56 1.96 -24.65 0.29
CA LEU A 56 1.64 -23.23 0.29
C LEU A 56 2.91 -22.36 0.29
N ILE A 57 3.90 -22.74 1.09
CA ILE A 57 5.20 -22.06 1.12
C ILE A 57 5.89 -22.15 -0.25
N GLU A 58 6.03 -23.36 -0.81
CA GLU A 58 6.70 -23.55 -2.09
C GLU A 58 6.00 -22.80 -3.24
N ILE A 59 4.66 -22.82 -3.25
CA ILE A 59 3.84 -22.08 -4.22
C ILE A 59 4.06 -20.59 -4.07
N THR A 60 4.03 -20.06 -2.83
CA THR A 60 4.28 -18.63 -2.58
C THR A 60 5.67 -18.22 -3.05
N GLN A 61 6.70 -19.03 -2.76
CA GLN A 61 8.06 -18.74 -3.20
C GLN A 61 8.18 -18.71 -4.73
N LYS A 62 7.59 -19.71 -5.42
CA LYS A 62 7.58 -19.77 -6.89
C LYS A 62 6.85 -18.56 -7.46
N PHE A 63 5.67 -18.25 -6.92
CA PHE A 63 4.87 -17.09 -7.28
C PHE A 63 5.67 -15.79 -7.16
N MET A 64 6.31 -15.56 -6.02
CA MET A 64 7.10 -14.36 -5.75
C MET A 64 8.29 -14.18 -6.70
N LYS A 65 9.00 -15.27 -7.05
CA LYS A 65 10.13 -15.21 -7.98
C LYS A 65 9.69 -14.96 -9.41
N MET A 66 8.72 -15.74 -9.89
CA MET A 66 8.23 -15.65 -11.26
C MET A 66 7.54 -14.31 -11.49
N TRP A 67 6.62 -13.96 -10.59
CA TRP A 67 5.80 -12.77 -10.76
C TRP A 67 6.62 -11.49 -10.67
N LYS A 68 7.62 -11.43 -9.78
CA LYS A 68 8.55 -10.28 -9.75
C LYS A 68 9.25 -10.08 -11.09
N LYS A 69 9.71 -11.15 -11.75
CA LYS A 69 10.38 -11.06 -13.05
C LYS A 69 9.41 -10.59 -14.13
N GLU A 70 8.28 -11.27 -14.26
CA GLU A 70 7.30 -11.01 -15.31
C GLU A 70 6.65 -9.63 -15.18
N ILE A 71 6.32 -9.21 -13.97
CA ILE A 71 5.74 -7.87 -13.73
C ILE A 71 6.78 -6.78 -13.98
N ASN A 72 8.05 -6.99 -13.65
CA ASN A 72 9.10 -6.03 -14.00
C ASN A 72 9.26 -5.90 -15.51
N GLU A 73 9.20 -7.02 -16.25
CA GLU A 73 9.22 -7.02 -17.71
C GLU A 73 7.99 -6.29 -18.29
N ALA A 74 6.80 -6.60 -17.77
CA ALA A 74 5.56 -5.96 -18.18
C ALA A 74 5.49 -4.46 -17.81
N SER A 75 6.20 -4.03 -16.77
CA SER A 75 6.18 -2.64 -16.32
C SER A 75 7.01 -1.69 -17.18
N LYS A 76 7.90 -2.18 -18.06
CA LYS A 76 8.79 -1.36 -18.89
C LYS A 76 7.98 -0.43 -19.81
N PRO A 77 8.38 0.86 -20.00
CA PRO A 77 9.63 1.50 -19.55
C PRO A 77 9.67 1.87 -18.05
N GLY A 78 8.65 1.54 -17.28
CA GLY A 78 8.63 1.65 -15.84
C GLY A 78 9.31 0.50 -15.09
N LYS A 79 9.03 0.46 -13.79
CA LYS A 79 9.69 -0.43 -12.83
C LYS A 79 8.78 -0.71 -11.65
N ILE A 80 8.84 -1.95 -11.16
CA ILE A 80 8.19 -2.35 -9.91
C ILE A 80 9.26 -2.87 -8.95
N ASN A 81 9.52 -2.08 -7.91
CA ASN A 81 10.47 -2.42 -6.88
C ASN A 81 9.78 -2.98 -5.63
N SER A 82 10.47 -3.89 -4.95
CA SER A 82 10.07 -4.32 -3.61
C SER A 82 11.26 -4.74 -2.77
N ALA A 83 11.16 -4.46 -1.48
CA ALA A 83 12.15 -4.79 -0.47
C ALA A 83 11.46 -5.18 0.84
N ARG A 84 12.13 -5.98 1.65
CA ARG A 84 11.63 -6.44 2.94
C ARG A 84 12.78 -6.46 3.92
N ARG A 85 12.54 -6.00 5.14
CA ARG A 85 13.57 -5.97 6.19
C ARG A 85 12.97 -6.32 7.54
N VAL A 86 13.75 -7.03 8.34
CA VAL A 86 13.56 -7.12 9.78
C VAL A 86 14.66 -6.29 10.44
N LEU A 87 14.24 -5.29 11.22
CA LEU A 87 15.15 -4.50 12.06
C LEU A 87 15.17 -5.13 13.44
N CYS A 88 16.37 -5.46 13.90
CA CYS A 88 16.59 -6.06 15.21
C CYS A 88 17.36 -5.09 16.09
N TYR A 89 17.02 -5.04 17.37
CA TYR A 89 17.82 -4.29 18.31
C TYR A 89 19.13 -5.05 18.61
N PRO A 90 20.31 -4.39 18.65
CA PRO A 90 21.60 -5.07 18.77
C PRO A 90 21.69 -6.06 19.94
N THR A 91 21.12 -5.74 21.10
CA THR A 91 21.16 -6.60 22.29
C THR A 91 20.27 -7.84 22.18
N CYS A 92 19.34 -7.88 21.22
CA CYS A 92 18.47 -9.03 20.96
C CYS A 92 19.02 -9.91 19.83
N ALA A 93 20.11 -9.50 19.16
CA ALA A 93 20.67 -10.17 17.99
C ALA A 93 21.78 -11.19 18.34
N VAL A 94 21.61 -11.96 19.43
CA VAL A 94 22.68 -12.78 20.02
C VAL A 94 22.65 -14.24 19.55
N SER A 95 21.47 -14.84 19.45
CA SER A 95 21.32 -16.24 19.01
C SER A 95 19.95 -16.45 18.35
N PHE A 96 19.96 -16.84 17.08
CA PHE A 96 18.74 -17.03 16.29
C PHE A 96 18.41 -18.51 16.16
N HIS A 97 17.13 -18.84 16.23
CA HIS A 97 16.69 -20.17 15.89
C HIS A 97 16.88 -20.41 14.39
N LEU A 98 17.32 -21.61 13.98
CA LEU A 98 17.58 -21.95 12.57
C LEU A 98 16.34 -21.71 11.69
N LYS A 99 15.15 -22.04 12.23
CA LYS A 99 13.85 -21.81 11.56
C LYS A 99 13.63 -20.33 11.22
N THR A 100 13.99 -19.39 12.09
CA THR A 100 13.88 -17.94 11.88
C THR A 100 14.75 -17.51 10.71
N LEU A 101 16.02 -17.92 10.68
CA LEU A 101 16.96 -17.61 9.60
C LEU A 101 16.52 -18.21 8.26
N GLU A 102 16.06 -19.45 8.25
CA GLU A 102 15.54 -20.10 7.06
C GLU A 102 14.31 -19.39 6.51
N CYS A 103 13.40 -18.94 7.38
CA CYS A 103 12.21 -18.17 7.02
C CYS A 103 12.58 -16.83 6.39
N LEU A 104 13.46 -16.04 7.04
CA LEU A 104 13.93 -14.76 6.50
C LEU A 104 14.55 -14.92 5.11
N ARG A 105 15.45 -15.91 4.95
CA ARG A 105 16.06 -16.23 3.65
C ARG A 105 15.02 -16.61 2.60
N ARG A 106 14.01 -17.39 2.99
CA ARG A 106 12.97 -17.93 2.12
C ARG A 106 12.06 -16.84 1.54
N TYR A 107 11.76 -15.80 2.32
CA TYR A 107 10.92 -14.67 1.89
C TYR A 107 11.73 -13.45 1.41
N TYR A 108 13.06 -13.59 1.29
CA TYR A 108 13.97 -12.51 0.89
C TYR A 108 13.87 -11.29 1.81
N ILE A 109 13.84 -11.54 3.12
CA ILE A 109 13.80 -10.50 4.15
C ILE A 109 15.23 -10.25 4.61
N GLU A 110 15.69 -9.02 4.43
CA GLU A 110 16.97 -8.54 4.92
C GLU A 110 16.94 -8.44 6.44
N MET A 111 17.90 -9.04 7.14
CA MET A 111 18.09 -8.80 8.56
C MET A 111 19.09 -7.68 8.75
N ALA A 112 18.69 -6.63 9.48
CA ALA A 112 19.53 -5.47 9.77
C ALA A 112 19.52 -5.18 11.29
N LEU A 113 20.68 -4.82 11.82
CA LEU A 113 20.76 -4.26 13.17
C LEU A 113 20.32 -2.80 13.13
N PHE A 114 19.66 -2.34 14.19
CA PHE A 114 19.28 -0.94 14.30
C PHE A 114 20.48 -0.06 14.62
N GLU A 115 20.89 0.75 13.65
CA GLU A 115 21.99 1.72 13.77
C GLU A 115 21.51 3.17 14.01
N GLY A 116 20.20 3.39 14.02
CA GLY A 116 19.58 4.70 14.19
C GLY A 116 18.41 4.92 13.24
N ALA A 117 17.57 5.92 13.55
CA ALA A 117 16.37 6.18 12.76
C ALA A 117 16.71 6.71 11.36
N ILE A 118 17.83 7.42 11.23
CA ILE A 118 18.32 7.98 9.96
C ILE A 118 18.68 6.86 8.95
N GLU A 119 19.39 5.80 9.38
CA GLU A 119 19.72 4.67 8.50
C GLU A 119 18.46 4.03 7.96
N HIS A 120 17.49 3.76 8.84
CA HIS A 120 16.27 3.09 8.44
C HIS A 120 15.45 3.94 7.44
N ARG A 121 15.37 5.26 7.65
CA ARG A 121 14.74 6.19 6.70
C ARG A 121 15.47 6.18 5.35
N ASN A 122 16.80 6.17 5.36
CA ASN A 122 17.59 6.11 4.12
C ASN A 122 17.33 4.81 3.35
N TRP A 123 17.19 3.68 4.03
CA TRP A 123 16.82 2.42 3.39
C TRP A 123 15.40 2.47 2.78
N ILE A 124 14.43 3.04 3.50
CA ILE A 124 13.07 3.25 2.97
C ILE A 124 13.13 4.10 1.71
N ASN A 125 13.77 5.27 1.78
CA ASN A 125 13.87 6.21 0.66
C ASN A 125 14.58 5.61 -0.56
N LYS A 126 15.64 4.84 -0.33
CA LYS A 126 16.35 4.12 -1.39
C LYS A 126 15.44 3.17 -2.16
N HIS A 127 14.53 2.48 -1.47
CA HIS A 127 13.66 1.47 -2.08
C HIS A 127 12.32 2.02 -2.60
N LEU A 128 11.86 3.16 -2.09
CA LEU A 128 10.75 3.90 -2.69
C LEU A 128 11.17 4.71 -3.92
N GLU A 129 12.45 4.62 -4.31
CA GLU A 129 13.09 5.32 -5.44
C GLU A 129 12.68 6.78 -5.49
N ASN A 130 13.44 7.64 -4.81
CA ASN A 130 13.35 9.11 -4.88
C ASN A 130 12.89 9.61 -6.26
N SER A 131 11.58 9.67 -6.50
CA SER A 131 11.06 10.54 -7.53
C SER A 131 11.58 11.90 -7.11
N PHE A 132 12.13 12.66 -8.05
CA PHE A 132 12.80 13.95 -7.79
C PHE A 132 11.91 14.95 -6.99
N TYR A 133 10.63 14.62 -6.80
CA TYR A 133 9.61 15.34 -6.02
C TYR A 133 9.40 14.82 -4.58
N ILE A 134 9.95 13.67 -4.19
CA ILE A 134 9.72 12.98 -2.90
C ILE A 134 10.70 13.44 -1.80
N GLN A 135 11.59 14.40 -2.10
CA GLN A 135 12.71 14.78 -1.22
C GLN A 135 12.33 15.60 0.04
N GLY A 136 11.07 15.59 0.50
CA GLY A 136 10.67 16.46 1.61
C GLY A 136 9.55 16.00 2.55
N ASN A 137 8.84 14.89 2.29
CA ASN A 137 7.63 14.59 3.07
C ASN A 137 7.55 13.20 3.73
N PHE A 138 8.39 12.22 3.38
CA PHE A 138 8.43 10.97 4.16
C PHE A 138 9.01 11.20 5.56
N GLU A 139 9.97 12.12 5.71
CA GLU A 139 10.57 12.45 7.02
C GLU A 139 9.55 12.95 8.05
N ASN A 140 8.51 13.66 7.60
CA ASN A 140 7.48 14.26 8.45
C ASN A 140 6.20 13.42 8.60
N ARG A 141 6.01 12.40 7.75
CA ARG A 141 4.73 11.67 7.65
C ARG A 141 4.83 10.18 7.86
N VAL A 142 6.02 9.62 7.82
CA VAL A 142 6.17 8.26 8.33
C VAL A 142 6.25 8.38 9.83
N VAL A 143 5.24 7.86 10.50
CA VAL A 143 5.40 7.33 11.85
C VAL A 143 6.42 6.20 11.74
N VAL A 144 7.70 6.55 11.55
CA VAL A 144 8.84 5.71 11.88
C VAL A 144 8.99 5.95 13.36
N ASN A 145 8.00 5.52 14.13
CA ASN A 145 8.20 5.22 15.53
C ASN A 145 9.11 3.99 15.53
N VAL A 146 10.38 4.19 15.24
CA VAL A 146 11.46 3.27 15.59
C VAL A 146 11.93 3.62 16.99
N TRP A 147 12.89 2.85 17.48
CA TRP A 147 13.52 3.11 18.76
C TRP A 147 14.22 4.48 18.78
N GLU A 148 14.15 5.18 19.91
CA GLU A 148 14.84 6.47 20.11
C GLU A 148 16.37 6.30 20.05
N GLU A 149 17.05 7.18 19.31
CA GLU A 149 18.51 7.16 19.10
C GLU A 149 19.30 7.32 20.42
N GLU A 150 18.72 7.99 21.42
CA GLU A 150 19.32 8.19 22.76
C GLU A 150 19.53 6.89 23.57
N THR A 151 19.06 5.74 23.05
CA THR A 151 19.22 4.44 23.72
C THR A 151 20.39 3.59 23.22
N ILE A 152 21.16 4.02 22.21
CA ILE A 152 22.28 3.21 21.67
C ILE A 152 23.63 3.57 22.33
N ASN A 153 23.81 4.82 22.80
CA ASN A 153 25.13 5.35 23.16
C ASN A 153 25.35 5.75 24.64
N MET A 154 24.49 5.35 25.59
CA MET A 154 24.71 5.68 27.01
C MET A 154 24.45 4.52 27.95
N ASP A 155 25.34 3.53 27.93
CA ASP A 155 25.45 2.51 28.99
C ASP A 155 26.54 2.84 30.03
N ALA A 156 27.48 3.73 29.70
CA ALA A 156 28.70 3.91 30.51
C ALA A 156 28.59 4.94 31.65
N THR A 157 27.62 5.88 31.64
CA THR A 157 27.66 7.07 32.53
C THR A 157 26.36 7.41 33.27
N MET A 158 25.31 6.59 33.19
CA MET A 158 23.99 6.94 33.77
C MET A 158 23.78 6.49 35.23
N LYS A 159 23.01 7.32 35.97
CA LYS A 159 22.62 7.11 37.37
C LYS A 159 21.63 5.93 37.54
N PRO A 160 21.55 5.29 38.72
CA PRO A 160 20.75 4.07 38.93
C PRO A 160 19.24 4.23 38.71
N GLU A 161 18.70 5.42 38.98
CA GLU A 161 17.26 5.72 38.88
C GLU A 161 16.78 5.81 37.42
N ASP A 162 17.63 6.34 36.51
CA ASP A 162 17.38 6.36 35.06
C ASP A 162 17.46 4.95 34.44
N LYS A 163 18.21 4.03 35.06
CA LYS A 163 18.28 2.63 34.61
C LYS A 163 16.98 1.87 34.84
N LEU A 164 16.22 2.19 35.90
CA LEU A 164 14.95 1.52 36.20
C LEU A 164 13.82 1.94 35.25
N ASN A 165 13.76 3.22 34.90
CA ASN A 165 12.83 3.72 33.87
C ASN A 165 13.19 3.22 32.47
N LYS A 166 14.48 3.16 32.12
CA LYS A 166 14.97 2.55 30.86
C LYS A 166 14.77 1.04 30.78
N ALA A 167 14.83 0.29 31.89
CA ALA A 167 14.52 -1.14 31.89
C ALA A 167 13.09 -1.41 31.37
N SER A 168 12.12 -0.56 31.74
CA SER A 168 10.75 -0.65 31.21
C SER A 168 10.60 -0.34 29.72
N GLU A 169 11.58 0.35 29.11
CA GLU A 169 11.61 0.68 27.68
C GLU A 169 12.38 -0.35 26.86
N ILE A 170 13.44 -0.94 27.42
CA ILE A 170 14.16 -2.10 26.84
C ILE A 170 13.22 -3.29 26.73
N GLU A 171 12.34 -3.47 27.71
CA GLU A 171 11.28 -4.46 27.70
C GLU A 171 10.24 -4.26 26.59
N LYS A 172 10.25 -3.15 25.82
CA LYS A 172 9.35 -2.92 24.68
C LYS A 172 10.01 -3.20 23.31
N LYS A 173 11.26 -3.67 23.28
CA LYS A 173 12.06 -3.80 22.04
C LYS A 173 11.78 -5.13 21.31
N THR A 174 10.70 -5.17 20.53
CA THR A 174 10.39 -6.22 19.53
C THR A 174 11.00 -5.88 18.17
N PRO A 175 11.39 -6.87 17.33
CA PRO A 175 11.86 -6.58 15.98
C PRO A 175 10.77 -5.87 15.17
N ILE A 176 11.20 -5.02 14.24
CA ILE A 176 10.31 -4.29 13.35
C ILE A 176 10.40 -4.92 11.97
N LEU A 177 9.30 -5.47 11.50
CA LEU A 177 9.18 -6.02 10.17
C LEU A 177 8.63 -4.98 9.20
N VAL A 178 9.30 -4.83 8.06
CA VAL A 178 9.02 -3.75 7.09
C VAL A 178 8.89 -4.34 5.69
N TRP A 179 7.76 -4.06 5.04
CA TRP A 179 7.53 -4.35 3.63
C TRP A 179 7.50 -3.04 2.85
N ILE A 180 8.26 -2.99 1.75
CA ILE A 180 8.30 -1.86 0.83
C ILE A 180 7.92 -2.32 -0.56
N SER A 181 7.09 -1.54 -1.22
CA SER A 181 6.71 -1.72 -2.61
C SER A 181 6.58 -0.38 -3.31
N HIS A 182 7.27 -0.20 -4.41
CA HIS A 182 7.13 0.96 -5.27
C HIS A 182 6.77 0.50 -6.67
N MET A 183 5.86 1.21 -7.31
CA MET A 183 5.47 0.97 -8.68
C MET A 183 5.50 2.26 -9.46
N ASN A 184 6.16 2.21 -10.61
CA ASN A 184 6.09 3.27 -11.58
C ASN A 184 5.81 2.62 -12.95
N ILE A 185 4.65 2.88 -13.54
CA ILE A 185 4.27 2.28 -14.83
C ILE A 185 4.08 3.34 -15.91
N ALA A 186 4.11 2.94 -17.17
CA ALA A 186 3.73 3.83 -18.27
C ALA A 186 2.33 3.50 -18.76
N LEU A 187 1.43 4.49 -18.73
CA LEU A 187 0.18 4.44 -19.47
C LEU A 187 0.45 4.60 -20.96
N ASP A 188 -0.44 4.10 -21.82
CA ASP A 188 -0.28 4.24 -23.27
C ASP A 188 -0.19 5.73 -23.68
N PRO A 189 0.95 6.20 -24.22
CA PRO A 189 1.15 7.59 -24.59
C PRO A 189 0.29 8.05 -25.76
N ALA A 190 -0.35 7.14 -26.50
CA ALA A 190 -1.30 7.50 -27.55
C ALA A 190 -2.53 8.20 -26.97
N VAL A 191 -2.94 7.85 -25.75
CA VAL A 191 -4.16 8.38 -25.11
C VAL A 191 -3.85 9.20 -23.87
N PHE A 192 -2.73 8.94 -23.17
CA PHE A 192 -2.36 9.66 -21.95
C PHE A 192 -1.55 10.92 -22.26
N ASP A 193 -2.02 12.08 -21.80
CA ASP A 193 -1.32 13.35 -22.00
C ASP A 193 -0.13 13.49 -21.06
N VAL A 194 1.05 13.26 -21.61
CA VAL A 194 2.33 13.34 -20.89
C VAL A 194 2.88 14.77 -20.79
N LYS A 195 2.27 15.75 -21.46
CA LYS A 195 2.83 17.10 -21.60
C LYS A 195 2.32 18.06 -20.53
N PHE A 196 1.06 17.91 -20.12
CA PHE A 196 0.38 18.92 -19.32
C PHE A 196 -0.36 18.34 -18.12
N LEU A 197 -0.30 19.06 -17.01
CA LEU A 197 -1.26 18.95 -15.91
C LEU A 197 -2.39 19.95 -16.14
N TYR A 198 -3.62 19.51 -15.99
CA TYR A 198 -4.80 20.33 -16.21
C TYR A 198 -5.35 20.85 -14.88
N LEU A 199 -5.65 22.14 -14.82
CA LEU A 199 -6.22 22.76 -13.62
C LEU A 199 -7.73 22.87 -13.77
N LEU A 200 -8.47 22.09 -12.97
CA LEU A 200 -9.92 22.18 -12.82
C LEU A 200 -10.25 22.60 -11.40
N ASN A 201 -10.93 23.74 -11.24
CA ASN A 201 -11.22 24.33 -9.92
C ASN A 201 -9.95 24.40 -9.03
N GLU A 202 -8.85 24.87 -9.60
CA GLU A 202 -7.51 24.98 -8.98
C GLU A 202 -6.85 23.64 -8.59
N LYS A 203 -7.49 22.50 -8.85
CA LYS A 203 -6.94 21.17 -8.59
C LYS A 203 -6.26 20.61 -9.84
N PRO A 204 -5.10 19.96 -9.71
CA PRO A 204 -4.41 19.33 -10.82
C PRO A 204 -5.05 18.00 -11.23
N TYR A 205 -5.14 17.75 -12.53
CA TYR A 205 -5.64 16.53 -13.15
C TYR A 205 -4.71 16.05 -14.26
N PHE A 206 -4.58 14.74 -14.39
CA PHE A 206 -4.11 14.08 -15.60
C PHE A 206 -5.23 14.01 -16.63
N ARG A 207 -4.87 13.96 -17.92
CA ARG A 207 -5.86 13.85 -19.00
C ARG A 207 -5.60 12.60 -19.86
N ILE A 208 -6.68 11.88 -20.13
CA ILE A 208 -6.75 10.89 -21.21
C ILE A 208 -7.60 11.48 -22.33
N THR A 209 -7.16 11.33 -23.57
CA THR A 209 -7.75 11.95 -24.74
C THR A 209 -8.07 10.89 -25.78
N ALA A 210 -9.28 10.97 -26.34
CA ALA A 210 -9.59 10.24 -27.56
C ALA A 210 -8.74 10.77 -28.73
N THR A 211 -8.25 9.89 -29.57
CA THR A 211 -7.51 10.24 -30.78
C THR A 211 -8.35 9.91 -32.03
N PRO A 212 -7.95 10.36 -33.22
CA PRO A 212 -8.65 9.99 -34.46
C PRO A 212 -8.76 8.47 -34.68
N THR A 213 -7.87 7.68 -34.06
CA THR A 213 -7.83 6.21 -34.19
C THR A 213 -8.30 5.47 -32.94
N ILE A 214 -8.42 6.15 -31.79
CA ILE A 214 -8.79 5.54 -30.51
C ILE A 214 -9.92 6.36 -29.88
N SER A 215 -11.13 5.81 -29.85
CA SER A 215 -12.26 6.41 -29.16
C SER A 215 -12.32 5.96 -27.70
N VAL A 216 -12.74 6.86 -26.81
CA VAL A 216 -13.09 6.50 -25.44
C VAL A 216 -14.58 6.16 -25.41
N ARG A 217 -14.91 4.87 -25.30
CA ARG A 217 -16.29 4.39 -25.33
C ARG A 217 -16.95 4.50 -23.96
N GLU A 218 -18.22 4.87 -23.94
CA GLU A 218 -19.07 4.79 -22.76
C GLU A 218 -19.93 3.51 -22.83
N ILE A 219 -19.79 2.66 -21.82
CA ILE A 219 -20.43 1.34 -21.75
C ILE A 219 -21.28 1.30 -20.47
N GLU A 220 -22.52 0.82 -20.54
CA GLU A 220 -23.36 0.63 -19.36
C GLU A 220 -23.05 -0.69 -18.64
N SER A 221 -23.06 -0.68 -17.31
CA SER A 221 -22.78 -1.83 -16.45
C SER A 221 -23.80 -1.93 -15.31
N GLU A 222 -24.03 -3.15 -14.83
CA GLU A 222 -24.89 -3.41 -13.66
C GLU A 222 -24.19 -3.12 -12.32
N MET A 223 -22.90 -2.79 -12.34
CA MET A 223 -22.14 -2.51 -11.12
C MET A 223 -22.63 -1.23 -10.44
N PRO A 224 -22.58 -1.16 -9.09
CA PRO A 224 -23.08 -0.01 -8.33
C PRO A 224 -22.12 1.21 -8.35
N TRP A 225 -21.12 1.20 -9.22
CA TRP A 225 -20.05 2.18 -9.31
C TRP A 225 -19.66 2.41 -10.77
N ASP A 226 -18.96 3.52 -11.00
CA ASP A 226 -18.39 3.83 -12.31
C ASP A 226 -16.95 3.38 -12.36
N MET A 227 -16.48 2.97 -13.54
CA MET A 227 -15.13 2.49 -13.76
C MET A 227 -14.52 3.07 -15.02
N ILE A 228 -13.20 3.23 -15.02
CA ILE A 228 -12.43 3.58 -16.21
C ILE A 228 -11.33 2.55 -16.35
N ILE A 229 -11.15 2.03 -17.56
CA ILE A 229 -10.02 1.16 -17.89
C ILE A 229 -9.14 1.91 -18.87
N VAL A 230 -7.84 1.99 -18.56
CA VAL A 230 -6.83 2.70 -19.33
C VAL A 230 -5.75 1.70 -19.75
N PRO A 231 -5.39 1.63 -21.04
CA PRO A 231 -4.32 0.77 -21.49
C PRO A 231 -2.97 1.26 -20.96
N CYS A 232 -2.10 0.31 -20.60
CA CYS A 232 -0.69 0.57 -20.34
C CYS A 232 0.11 0.37 -21.62
N VAL A 233 1.39 0.76 -21.62
CA VAL A 233 2.31 0.46 -22.74
C VAL A 233 2.42 -1.05 -23.00
N SER A 234 2.26 -1.87 -21.96
CA SER A 234 2.23 -3.32 -22.06
C SER A 234 0.81 -3.83 -21.92
N ASP A 235 0.36 -4.65 -22.87
CA ASP A 235 -0.96 -5.30 -22.85
C ASP A 235 -1.14 -6.30 -21.70
N SER A 236 -0.04 -6.72 -21.06
CA SER A 236 -0.05 -7.55 -19.86
C SER A 236 -0.54 -6.79 -18.62
N LEU A 237 -0.69 -5.47 -18.72
CA LEU A 237 -1.14 -4.60 -17.64
C LEU A 237 -2.26 -3.68 -18.13
N CYS A 238 -3.22 -3.40 -17.26
CA CYS A 238 -4.11 -2.25 -17.45
C CYS A 238 -4.29 -1.49 -16.15
N PHE A 239 -4.62 -0.22 -16.28
CA PHE A 239 -4.88 0.64 -15.14
C PHE A 239 -6.39 0.86 -15.01
N VAL A 240 -6.93 0.59 -13.84
CA VAL A 240 -8.37 0.64 -13.57
C VAL A 240 -8.64 1.64 -12.46
N LEU A 241 -9.61 2.51 -12.70
CA LEU A 241 -10.13 3.46 -11.72
C LEU A 241 -11.57 3.10 -11.42
N ILE A 242 -11.96 3.10 -10.14
CA ILE A 242 -13.35 2.92 -9.71
C ILE A 242 -13.76 4.08 -8.82
N TYR A 243 -14.89 4.70 -9.10
CA TYR A 243 -15.36 5.90 -8.40
C TYR A 243 -16.89 5.88 -8.27
N ASN A 244 -17.44 6.85 -7.54
CA ASN A 244 -18.88 6.92 -7.23
C ASN A 244 -19.44 5.66 -6.54
N PHE A 245 -18.60 4.95 -5.78
CA PHE A 245 -19.00 3.82 -4.95
C PHE A 245 -19.47 4.30 -3.56
N SER A 246 -20.43 3.59 -2.97
CA SER A 246 -20.99 3.96 -1.67
C SER A 246 -20.11 3.52 -0.50
N ARG A 247 -19.74 2.23 -0.43
CA ARG A 247 -18.82 1.65 0.57
C ARG A 247 -18.09 0.43 0.01
N ASN A 248 -18.84 -0.62 -0.33
CA ASN A 248 -18.30 -1.84 -0.92
C ASN A 248 -18.19 -1.73 -2.44
N LEU A 249 -17.07 -2.16 -3.02
CA LEU A 249 -16.93 -2.31 -4.46
C LEU A 249 -17.73 -3.52 -4.97
N SER A 250 -17.24 -4.73 -4.68
CA SER A 250 -17.84 -6.02 -5.00
C SER A 250 -16.97 -7.14 -4.39
N THR A 251 -17.35 -8.39 -4.60
CA THR A 251 -16.41 -9.51 -4.42
C THR A 251 -15.24 -9.40 -5.40
N PHE A 252 -14.10 -10.01 -5.07
CA PHE A 252 -12.95 -10.09 -5.97
C PHE A 252 -13.34 -10.76 -7.29
N GLU A 253 -14.11 -11.85 -7.24
CA GLU A 253 -14.55 -12.56 -8.44
C GLU A 253 -15.45 -11.70 -9.34
N GLY A 254 -16.39 -10.96 -8.74
CA GLY A 254 -17.21 -10.01 -9.50
C GLY A 254 -16.37 -8.91 -10.16
N LEU A 255 -15.37 -8.38 -9.45
CA LEU A 255 -14.43 -7.40 -9.99
C LEU A 255 -13.60 -7.97 -11.14
N ARG A 256 -13.10 -9.21 -10.97
CA ARG A 256 -12.30 -9.94 -11.95
C ARG A 256 -13.05 -10.14 -13.26
N ILE A 257 -14.28 -10.66 -13.18
CA ILE A 257 -15.15 -10.86 -14.34
C ILE A 257 -15.38 -9.51 -15.04
N HIS A 258 -15.72 -8.48 -14.28
CA HIS A 258 -16.12 -7.19 -14.86
C HIS A 258 -14.97 -6.45 -15.55
N ILE A 259 -13.78 -6.42 -14.94
CA ILE A 259 -12.58 -5.82 -15.57
C ILE A 259 -12.26 -6.57 -16.87
N ASN A 260 -12.27 -7.91 -16.84
CA ASN A 260 -11.90 -8.72 -18.00
C ASN A 260 -12.89 -8.60 -19.17
N GLU A 261 -14.17 -8.45 -18.87
CA GLU A 261 -15.23 -8.23 -19.87
C GLU A 261 -15.04 -6.90 -20.62
N HIS A 262 -14.68 -5.84 -19.90
CA HIS A 262 -14.63 -4.48 -20.46
C HIS A 262 -13.24 -4.07 -20.95
N ARG A 263 -12.16 -4.73 -20.49
CA ARG A 263 -10.77 -4.46 -20.89
C ARG A 263 -10.56 -4.41 -22.41
N PRO A 264 -11.14 -5.30 -23.24
CA PRO A 264 -10.95 -5.25 -24.69
C PRO A 264 -11.44 -3.94 -25.34
N SER A 265 -12.27 -3.17 -24.64
CA SER A 265 -12.76 -1.87 -25.10
C SER A 265 -11.94 -0.68 -24.56
N ALA A 266 -10.83 -0.91 -23.86
CA ALA A 266 -10.01 0.16 -23.31
C ALA A 266 -9.36 1.03 -24.42
N PRO A 267 -9.28 2.37 -24.24
CA PRO A 267 -9.79 3.13 -23.10
C PRO A 267 -11.32 3.22 -23.10
N CYS A 268 -11.94 2.99 -21.94
CA CYS A 268 -13.39 3.07 -21.82
C CYS A 268 -13.83 3.62 -20.45
N VAL A 269 -15.02 4.22 -20.45
CA VAL A 269 -15.78 4.59 -19.26
C VAL A 269 -16.94 3.62 -19.12
N VAL A 270 -16.96 2.87 -18.04
CA VAL A 270 -18.02 1.95 -17.69
C VAL A 270 -18.92 2.62 -16.64
N ARG A 271 -20.16 2.89 -17.00
CA ARG A 271 -21.13 3.64 -16.21
C ARG A 271 -22.12 2.73 -15.50
N LYS A 272 -22.41 3.04 -14.25
CA LYS A 272 -23.50 2.36 -13.54
C LYS A 272 -24.83 2.61 -14.24
N CYS A 273 -25.52 1.54 -14.62
CA CYS A 273 -26.81 1.61 -15.28
C CYS A 273 -27.91 1.90 -14.25
N SER A 274 -28.44 3.12 -14.25
CA SER A 274 -29.55 3.49 -13.37
C SER A 274 -30.91 2.94 -13.84
N ARG A 275 -31.00 2.41 -15.07
CA ARG A 275 -32.27 2.06 -15.73
C ARG A 275 -32.86 0.72 -15.30
N LYS A 276 -32.07 -0.21 -14.75
CA LYS A 276 -32.59 -1.53 -14.32
C LYS A 276 -33.18 -1.54 -12.90
N LEU A 277 -32.90 -0.54 -12.06
CA LEU A 277 -33.52 -0.47 -10.72
C LEU A 277 -35.01 -0.09 -10.75
N ASN A 278 -35.50 0.51 -11.84
CA ASN A 278 -36.88 0.99 -11.96
C ASN A 278 -37.72 0.25 -13.03
N LYS A 279 -37.24 -0.86 -13.60
CA LYS A 279 -38.04 -1.64 -14.56
C LYS A 279 -38.99 -2.60 -13.84
N THR A 280 -39.98 -2.03 -13.18
CA THR A 280 -41.29 -2.68 -13.04
C THR A 280 -41.96 -2.63 -14.42
N ARG A 281 -42.08 -3.80 -15.06
CA ARG A 281 -42.93 -4.11 -16.23
C ARG A 281 -42.90 -3.14 -17.42
N GLY A 282 -42.28 -3.61 -18.49
CA GLY A 282 -42.99 -3.65 -19.78
C GLY A 282 -42.84 -2.45 -20.71
N GLU A 283 -41.66 -1.88 -20.89
CA GLU A 283 -41.37 -1.09 -22.09
C GLU A 283 -40.03 -1.51 -22.71
N THR A 284 -40.14 -2.17 -23.86
CA THR A 284 -39.04 -2.47 -24.79
C THR A 284 -38.71 -1.21 -25.57
N ASP A 285 -37.79 -0.41 -25.02
CA ASP A 285 -37.25 0.76 -25.71
C ASP A 285 -36.22 0.30 -26.75
N GLN A 286 -36.66 0.14 -28.01
CA GLN A 286 -35.81 -0.05 -29.19
C GLN A 286 -35.29 1.29 -29.74
N ARG A 287 -34.81 2.19 -28.87
CA ARG A 287 -34.01 3.33 -29.33
C ARG A 287 -32.60 2.83 -29.57
N GLY A 288 -32.16 2.84 -30.83
CA GLY A 288 -30.83 2.38 -31.25
C GLY A 288 -29.75 2.90 -30.29
N LEU A 289 -28.88 1.99 -29.85
CA LEU A 289 -27.70 2.33 -29.04
C LEU A 289 -26.83 3.27 -29.88
N VAL A 290 -27.01 4.59 -29.72
CA VAL A 290 -26.00 5.56 -30.12
C VAL A 290 -24.80 5.29 -29.21
N GLU A 291 -23.71 4.82 -29.80
CA GLU A 291 -22.46 4.61 -29.08
C GLU A 291 -22.00 5.97 -28.53
N LYS A 292 -22.13 6.14 -27.22
CA LYS A 292 -21.68 7.34 -26.54
C LYS A 292 -20.17 7.30 -26.41
N THR A 293 -19.51 8.40 -26.72
CA THR A 293 -18.06 8.52 -26.62
C THR A 293 -17.69 9.75 -25.80
N LYS A 294 -16.53 9.68 -25.17
CA LYS A 294 -15.91 10.80 -24.46
C LYS A 294 -14.70 11.28 -25.25
N LYS A 295 -14.50 12.59 -25.28
CA LYS A 295 -13.32 13.23 -25.87
C LYS A 295 -12.17 13.26 -24.86
N HIS A 296 -12.48 13.54 -23.59
CA HIS A 296 -11.49 13.67 -22.53
C HIS A 296 -11.94 12.98 -21.24
N ILE A 297 -10.99 12.36 -20.54
CA ILE A 297 -11.14 11.94 -19.14
C ILE A 297 -10.12 12.71 -18.31
N TYR A 298 -10.60 13.38 -17.27
CA TYR A 298 -9.78 14.05 -16.27
C TYR A 298 -9.71 13.20 -15.00
N ILE A 299 -8.50 12.77 -14.65
CA ILE A 299 -8.21 11.97 -13.45
C ILE A 299 -7.47 12.88 -12.46
N PRO A 300 -7.94 13.04 -11.21
CA PRO A 300 -7.25 13.88 -10.25
C PRO A 300 -5.79 13.44 -10.08
N HIS A 301 -4.86 14.39 -10.09
CA HIS A 301 -3.48 14.13 -9.72
C HIS A 301 -3.40 13.85 -8.22
N TRP A 302 -2.68 12.80 -7.83
CA TRP A 302 -2.35 12.50 -6.45
C TRP A 302 -0.85 12.64 -6.21
N ASP A 303 -0.51 13.11 -5.03
CA ASP A 303 0.87 13.10 -4.53
C ASP A 303 1.11 11.80 -3.77
N GLU A 304 2.07 11.00 -4.23
CA GLU A 304 2.47 9.72 -3.65
C GLU A 304 2.94 9.84 -2.19
N THR A 305 3.36 11.03 -1.76
CA THR A 305 3.75 11.30 -0.37
C THR A 305 2.56 11.43 0.58
N ASN A 306 1.32 11.33 0.08
CA ASN A 306 0.11 11.30 0.90
C ASN A 306 -0.30 9.87 1.33
N PHE A 307 0.41 8.81 0.92
CA PHE A 307 0.06 7.45 1.32
C PHE A 307 0.47 7.13 2.76
N LEU A 308 -0.47 6.67 3.58
CA LEU A 308 -0.22 6.30 4.97
C LEU A 308 0.19 4.82 5.12
N PRO A 309 1.42 4.52 5.57
CA PRO A 309 1.98 3.17 5.52
C PRO A 309 1.41 2.16 6.55
N ASN A 310 1.06 2.61 7.76
CA ASN A 310 0.79 1.67 8.87
C ASN A 310 -0.69 1.27 9.04
N ARG A 311 -1.62 1.84 8.26
CA ARG A 311 -3.06 1.54 8.39
C ARG A 311 -3.42 0.11 8.00
N PHE A 312 -2.63 -0.52 7.15
CA PHE A 312 -2.83 -1.91 6.79
C PHE A 312 -2.52 -2.88 7.94
N ALA A 313 -1.49 -2.60 8.74
CA ALA A 313 -1.12 -3.47 9.86
C ALA A 313 -2.24 -3.56 10.91
N GLU A 314 -2.93 -2.45 11.19
CA GLU A 314 -4.11 -2.41 12.07
C GLU A 314 -5.26 -3.28 11.56
N LEU A 315 -5.49 -3.29 10.24
CA LEU A 315 -6.53 -4.13 9.63
C LEU A 315 -6.13 -5.60 9.63
N LEU A 316 -4.85 -5.90 9.40
CA LEU A 316 -4.35 -7.26 9.40
C LEU A 316 -4.51 -7.93 10.77
N GLN A 317 -4.30 -7.20 11.86
CA GLN A 317 -4.54 -7.72 13.22
C GLN A 317 -5.98 -8.19 13.45
N LYS A 318 -6.97 -7.54 12.82
CA LYS A 318 -8.38 -7.94 12.95
C LYS A 318 -8.67 -9.27 12.25
N VAL A 319 -7.79 -9.70 11.37
CA VAL A 319 -7.94 -10.90 10.53
C VAL A 319 -6.99 -12.02 10.98
N VAL A 320 -5.83 -11.65 11.52
CA VAL A 320 -4.76 -12.55 11.93
C VAL A 320 -4.39 -12.22 13.37
N ASP A 321 -4.51 -13.19 14.27
CA ASP A 321 -4.00 -13.05 15.63
C ASP A 321 -2.46 -13.08 15.59
N MET A 322 -1.85 -11.89 15.68
CA MET A 322 -0.40 -11.69 15.58
C MET A 322 0.32 -11.77 16.94
N GLU A 323 -0.37 -12.10 18.04
CA GLU A 323 0.25 -12.13 19.37
C GLU A 323 1.38 -13.19 19.46
N GLU A 324 1.23 -14.32 18.78
CA GLU A 324 2.24 -15.39 18.73
C GLU A 324 3.39 -15.14 17.75
N THR A 325 3.32 -14.10 16.92
CA THR A 325 4.44 -13.77 16.02
C THR A 325 5.73 -13.50 16.80
N PHE A 326 5.62 -13.09 18.08
CA PHE A 326 6.75 -12.69 18.92
C PHE A 326 7.05 -13.68 20.07
N THR A 327 6.66 -14.95 19.92
CA THR A 327 7.01 -16.02 20.87
C THR A 327 8.26 -16.80 20.42
N GLU A 328 8.81 -17.61 21.34
CA GLU A 328 9.97 -18.47 21.08
C GLU A 328 9.67 -19.46 19.93
N GLY A 329 10.53 -19.50 18.91
CA GLY A 329 10.30 -20.27 17.67
C GLY A 329 9.60 -19.49 16.53
N GLY A 330 8.99 -18.33 16.85
CA GLY A 330 8.58 -17.28 15.92
C GLY A 330 9.67 -16.21 15.77
N PHE A 331 9.32 -14.93 15.99
CA PHE A 331 10.27 -13.79 16.11
C PHE A 331 10.57 -13.39 17.55
N GLY A 332 10.08 -14.16 18.54
CA GLY A 332 10.40 -13.91 19.94
C GLY A 332 11.88 -14.04 20.26
N ASP A 333 12.63 -14.83 19.47
CA ASP A 333 14.08 -14.94 19.55
C ASP A 333 14.81 -13.67 19.06
N LEU A 334 14.14 -12.81 18.28
CA LEU A 334 14.60 -11.48 17.90
C LEU A 334 14.07 -10.38 18.85
N ALA A 335 13.27 -10.73 19.85
CA ALA A 335 12.64 -9.82 20.78
C ALA A 335 13.21 -9.98 22.20
N HIS A 336 13.07 -8.95 23.03
CA HIS A 336 13.33 -9.10 24.46
C HIS A 336 12.24 -9.99 25.09
N GLY A 337 12.56 -10.87 26.05
CA GLY A 337 11.61 -11.83 26.65
C GLY A 337 10.43 -11.23 27.43
N ARG A 338 10.31 -9.90 27.51
CA ARG A 338 9.20 -9.15 28.12
C ARG A 338 8.47 -8.26 27.10
N ALA A 339 8.81 -8.37 25.83
CA ALA A 339 8.31 -7.52 24.77
C ALA A 339 6.85 -7.82 24.44
N VAL A 340 6.04 -6.75 24.41
CA VAL A 340 4.63 -6.83 24.07
C VAL A 340 4.43 -6.19 22.68
N PRO A 341 4.01 -6.96 21.67
CA PRO A 341 3.82 -6.43 20.33
C PRO A 341 2.69 -5.39 20.28
N SER A 342 2.89 -4.33 19.51
CA SER A 342 1.83 -3.35 19.20
C SER A 342 1.67 -3.18 17.68
N PRO A 343 0.48 -3.47 17.11
CA PRO A 343 0.26 -3.48 15.66
C PRO A 343 -0.31 -2.18 15.08
N GLY A 344 -0.42 -1.11 15.87
CA GLY A 344 -1.11 0.12 15.47
C GLY A 344 -0.40 1.41 15.85
N GLU A 345 -0.90 2.53 15.31
CA GLU A 345 -0.43 3.89 15.63
C GLU A 345 -0.89 4.33 17.03
N ASN A 346 -0.35 3.72 18.08
CA ASN A 346 -0.30 4.42 19.35
C ASN A 346 0.92 5.34 19.28
N ALA A 347 0.73 6.65 19.43
CA ALA A 347 1.83 7.62 19.39
C ALA A 347 2.98 7.27 20.36
N ASN A 348 2.67 6.47 21.39
CA ASN A 348 3.61 6.02 22.41
C ASN A 348 4.11 4.58 22.21
N LYS A 349 3.78 3.89 21.10
CA LYS A 349 4.23 2.52 20.80
C LYS A 349 4.80 2.39 19.40
N ILE A 350 5.77 1.51 19.26
CA ILE A 350 6.43 1.16 17.99
C ILE A 350 5.56 0.15 17.25
N SER A 351 5.20 0.44 15.99
CA SER A 351 4.56 -0.57 15.14
C SER A 351 5.60 -1.58 14.70
N HIS A 352 5.39 -2.85 15.08
CA HIS A 352 6.28 -3.97 14.71
C HIS A 352 6.06 -4.46 13.28
N LEU A 353 5.01 -3.98 12.61
CA LEU A 353 4.71 -4.30 11.23
C LEU A 353 4.42 -3.02 10.45
N GLN A 354 5.23 -2.76 9.44
CA GLN A 354 5.17 -1.52 8.66
C GLN A 354 5.09 -1.82 7.17
N ASN A 355 4.20 -1.14 6.46
CA ASN A 355 3.94 -1.38 5.04
C ASN A 355 4.05 -0.07 4.24
N PHE A 356 5.09 0.07 3.44
CA PHE A 356 5.31 1.23 2.59
C PHE A 356 4.96 0.89 1.16
N SER A 357 3.89 1.49 0.65
CA SER A 357 3.46 1.27 -0.72
C SER A 357 3.19 2.60 -1.41
N THR A 358 3.88 2.85 -2.51
CA THR A 358 3.62 3.98 -3.41
C THR A 358 3.43 3.50 -4.84
N PHE A 359 2.66 4.27 -5.61
CA PHE A 359 2.58 4.05 -7.04
C PHE A 359 2.34 5.35 -7.82
N GLY A 360 2.93 5.40 -9.01
CA GLY A 360 2.85 6.53 -9.92
C GLY A 360 3.04 6.15 -11.39
N PHE A 361 3.25 7.17 -12.22
CA PHE A 361 3.44 7.03 -13.66
C PHE A 361 4.76 7.61 -14.16
N VAL A 362 5.46 6.86 -15.00
CA VAL A 362 6.79 7.24 -15.52
C VAL A 362 6.65 8.40 -16.47
N ASN A 363 5.58 8.37 -17.25
CA ASN A 363 5.21 9.39 -18.21
C ASN A 363 4.29 10.46 -17.61
N SER A 364 4.31 10.62 -16.28
CA SER A 364 3.61 11.72 -15.61
C SER A 364 4.18 13.08 -16.03
N PRO A 365 3.34 14.08 -16.36
CA PRO A 365 3.78 15.42 -16.74
C PRO A 365 4.50 16.13 -15.59
N SER A 366 5.66 16.76 -15.88
CA SER A 366 6.56 17.27 -14.85
C SER A 366 6.26 18.68 -14.34
N THR A 367 5.81 19.63 -15.17
CA THR A 367 5.83 21.06 -14.75
C THR A 367 4.81 21.99 -15.41
N ARG A 368 4.32 21.68 -16.61
CA ARG A 368 3.43 22.61 -17.34
C ARG A 368 1.98 22.43 -16.92
N LYS A 369 1.43 23.47 -16.29
CA LYS A 369 0.02 23.54 -15.91
C LYS A 369 -0.76 24.36 -16.93
N VAL A 370 -1.91 23.85 -17.37
CA VAL A 370 -2.78 24.52 -18.32
C VAL A 370 -4.18 24.63 -17.72
N PRO A 371 -4.86 25.80 -17.81
CA PRO A 371 -6.26 25.91 -17.40
C PRO A 371 -7.16 25.02 -18.26
N GLU A 372 -8.31 24.62 -17.70
CA GLU A 372 -9.32 23.84 -18.42
C GLU A 372 -9.73 24.53 -19.73
N GLU A 373 -9.76 23.76 -20.82
CA GLU A 373 -10.34 24.20 -22.09
C GLU A 373 -11.87 24.13 -21.98
N SER A 374 -12.58 25.14 -22.49
CA SER A 374 -14.05 25.14 -22.57
C SER A 374 -14.53 24.02 -23.49
N ASN A 375 -14.77 22.83 -22.94
CA ASN A 375 -15.38 21.71 -23.62
C ASN A 375 -16.82 21.52 -23.12
N ASP A 376 -17.67 20.92 -23.95
CA ASP A 376 -19.01 20.52 -23.55
C ASP A 376 -18.91 19.47 -22.42
N GLU A 377 -19.68 19.64 -21.35
CA GLU A 377 -19.74 18.68 -20.24
C GLU A 377 -20.16 17.28 -20.70
N SER A 378 -20.91 17.19 -21.80
CA SER A 378 -21.32 15.91 -22.39
C SER A 378 -20.12 15.10 -22.95
N GLU A 379 -19.05 15.77 -23.39
CA GLU A 379 -17.88 15.17 -24.03
C GLU A 379 -16.78 14.78 -23.03
N ILE A 380 -16.89 15.20 -21.77
CA ILE A 380 -15.84 15.00 -20.77
C ILE A 380 -16.27 14.05 -19.66
N GLU A 381 -15.29 13.37 -19.09
CA GLU A 381 -15.40 12.58 -17.87
C GLU A 381 -14.53 13.22 -16.79
N LYS A 382 -15.10 13.44 -15.59
CA LYS A 382 -14.34 13.98 -14.45
C LYS A 382 -14.40 12.97 -13.31
N VAL A 383 -13.26 12.37 -12.96
CA VAL A 383 -13.19 11.43 -11.84
C VAL A 383 -13.18 12.23 -10.52
N PRO A 384 -14.14 12.02 -9.61
CA PRO A 384 -14.16 12.67 -8.31
C PRO A 384 -13.28 11.94 -7.28
N PHE A 385 -12.89 12.64 -6.22
CA PHE A 385 -12.43 12.00 -5.00
C PHE A 385 -13.63 11.57 -4.12
N PRO A 386 -13.51 10.48 -3.33
CA PRO A 386 -12.44 9.49 -3.38
C PRO A 386 -12.64 8.52 -4.56
N PHE A 387 -11.54 7.91 -5.02
CA PHE A 387 -11.57 6.84 -6.01
C PHE A 387 -10.63 5.69 -5.61
N CYS A 388 -10.87 4.52 -6.16
CA CYS A 388 -9.99 3.37 -6.08
C CYS A 388 -9.13 3.29 -7.34
N ALA A 389 -7.83 3.10 -7.18
CA ALA A 389 -6.90 2.90 -8.27
C ALA A 389 -6.31 1.48 -8.20
N ILE A 390 -6.26 0.80 -9.34
CA ILE A 390 -5.83 -0.59 -9.44
C ILE A 390 -4.89 -0.71 -10.65
N LEU A 391 -3.69 -1.23 -10.42
CA LEU A 391 -2.91 -1.84 -11.50
C LEU A 391 -3.30 -3.31 -11.59
N TRP A 392 -3.74 -3.74 -12.77
CA TRP A 392 -4.25 -5.09 -12.99
C TRP A 392 -3.33 -5.90 -13.89
N ASP A 393 -2.99 -7.13 -13.47
CA ASP A 393 -2.29 -8.13 -14.29
C ASP A 393 -3.33 -8.84 -15.18
N THR A 394 -3.27 -8.59 -16.48
CA THR A 394 -4.27 -9.11 -17.43
C THR A 394 -4.07 -10.58 -17.74
N ASN A 395 -2.87 -11.13 -17.52
CA ASN A 395 -2.57 -12.54 -17.74
C ASN A 395 -3.06 -13.41 -16.58
N ARG A 396 -2.98 -12.89 -15.35
CA ARG A 396 -3.37 -13.60 -14.13
C ARG A 396 -4.74 -13.22 -13.60
N HIS A 397 -5.29 -12.11 -14.07
CA HIS A 397 -6.56 -11.55 -13.61
C HIS A 397 -6.56 -11.25 -12.10
N VAL A 398 -5.50 -10.63 -11.62
CA VAL A 398 -5.32 -10.22 -10.22
C VAL A 398 -4.77 -8.79 -10.15
N PRO A 399 -5.06 -8.02 -9.09
CA PRO A 399 -4.42 -6.73 -8.88
C PRO A 399 -2.93 -6.94 -8.58
N VAL A 400 -2.07 -6.14 -9.19
CA VAL A 400 -0.68 -5.98 -8.78
C VAL A 400 -0.61 -4.97 -7.62
N TYR A 401 -1.32 -3.85 -7.78
CA TYR A 401 -1.50 -2.80 -6.78
C TYR A 401 -2.97 -2.40 -6.71
N MET A 402 -3.44 -2.07 -5.51
CA MET A 402 -4.78 -1.54 -5.27
C MET A 402 -4.74 -0.53 -4.14
N GLY A 403 -5.39 0.60 -4.30
CA GLY A 403 -5.41 1.65 -3.28
C GLY A 403 -6.62 2.57 -3.35
N LYS A 404 -6.93 3.21 -2.23
CA LYS A 404 -7.92 4.27 -2.14
C LYS A 404 -7.21 5.61 -2.15
N ILE A 405 -7.62 6.51 -3.02
CA ILE A 405 -7.11 7.88 -3.11
C ILE A 405 -8.24 8.82 -2.71
N THR A 406 -8.04 9.56 -1.61
CA THR A 406 -9.10 10.37 -0.99
C THR A 406 -9.00 11.85 -1.31
N GLY A 407 -7.86 12.32 -1.84
CA GLY A 407 -7.59 13.74 -2.07
C GLY A 407 -7.42 14.57 -0.78
N LYS A 408 -7.58 13.95 0.41
CA LYS A 408 -7.23 14.59 1.68
C LYS A 408 -5.71 14.61 1.81
N CYS A 409 -5.14 15.81 1.88
CA CYS A 409 -3.75 15.98 2.28
C CYS A 409 -3.66 15.78 3.79
N VAL A 410 -2.60 15.14 4.27
CA VAL A 410 -2.29 15.14 5.70
C VAL A 410 -1.82 16.55 6.05
N THR A 411 -2.74 17.46 6.36
CA THR A 411 -2.38 18.67 7.09
C THR A 411 -1.70 18.21 8.37
N GLN A 412 -0.50 18.74 8.59
CA GLN A 412 0.35 18.43 9.74
C GLN A 412 -0.54 18.27 10.98
N VAL A 413 -0.51 17.09 11.60
CA VAL A 413 -0.85 16.98 13.01
C VAL A 413 -0.03 18.09 13.67
N GLY A 414 -0.73 19.04 14.31
CA GLY A 414 -0.16 20.30 14.77
C GLY A 414 1.13 20.13 15.55
N PRO A 415 1.93 21.21 15.71
CA PRO A 415 3.27 21.11 16.25
C PRO A 415 3.23 20.33 17.56
N VAL A 416 3.87 19.15 17.56
CA VAL A 416 4.40 18.59 18.79
C VAL A 416 5.17 19.76 19.40
N LEU A 417 4.73 20.21 20.57
CA LEU A 417 5.39 21.23 21.37
C LEU A 417 6.85 20.79 21.57
N LYS A 418 7.72 21.09 20.60
CA LYS A 418 9.15 21.21 20.80
C LYS A 418 9.26 22.42 21.72
N LYS A 419 9.24 22.16 23.02
CA LYS A 419 9.67 23.14 24.02
C LYS A 419 10.95 23.77 23.48
N SER A 420 10.89 25.07 23.34
CA SER A 420 11.97 25.88 22.79
C SER A 420 13.25 25.55 23.55
N TRP A 421 14.38 25.49 22.85
CA TRP A 421 15.70 25.29 23.46
C TRP A 421 15.96 26.31 24.60
N TRP A 422 15.33 27.49 24.52
CA TRP A 422 15.33 28.54 25.55
C TRP A 422 14.55 28.17 26.84
N GLU A 423 13.48 27.38 26.75
CA GLU A 423 12.71 26.91 27.91
C GLU A 423 13.47 25.83 28.71
N ARG A 424 14.43 25.12 28.09
CA ARG A 424 15.32 24.18 28.79
C ARG A 424 16.49 24.87 29.50
N LEU A 425 16.91 26.05 29.04
CA LEU A 425 18.03 26.81 29.62
C LEU A 425 17.60 27.71 30.81
N SER A 426 16.35 28.18 30.82
CA SER A 426 15.84 29.03 31.92
C SER A 426 15.70 28.32 33.27
N GLY A 427 15.76 26.98 33.30
CA GLY A 427 15.78 26.19 34.53
C GLY A 427 17.12 26.17 35.28
N TYR A 428 18.21 26.65 34.66
CA TYR A 428 19.57 26.57 35.21
C TYR A 428 20.15 27.91 35.70
N PHE A 429 19.43 29.02 35.55
CA PHE A 429 19.84 30.31 36.11
C PHE A 429 18.77 30.84 37.07
N LYS A 430 18.83 30.38 38.32
CA LYS A 430 18.39 31.21 39.44
C LYS A 430 19.59 32.04 39.88
N PRO A 431 19.50 33.38 39.92
CA PRO A 431 20.47 34.17 40.64
C PRO A 431 20.34 33.84 42.12
N THR A 432 21.47 33.53 42.75
CA THR A 432 21.63 33.60 44.20
C THR A 432 21.56 35.06 44.61
N GLU A 433 20.52 35.41 45.38
CA GLU A 433 20.56 36.49 46.37
C GLU A 433 20.29 35.89 47.74
#